data_AF-A0A8B6CL70-F1
#
_entry.id   AF-A0A8B6CL70-F1
#
_cell.length_a   1.000
_cell.length_b   1.000
_cell.length_c   1.000
_cell.angle_alpha   90.00
_cell.angle_beta   90.00
_cell.angle_gamma   90.00
#
_symmetry.space_group_name_H-M   'P 1'
#
loop_
_entity.id
_entity.type
_entity.pdbx_description
1 polymer ?
#
loop_
_entity_poly.entity_id
_entity_poly.type
_entity_poly.pdbx_seq_one_letter_code
_entity_poly.pdbx_strand_id
1 'polypeptide(L)'
;MKDETSNSWFTHIRIILQKYSLPTAFEIMNNPPSKTLWKKQIDSAINKYWEESWRDEIEQKKSLKYLNLQELATKHPHNILKTTQNNIRDISKATIKAHLLTGTYTLQADRK
;
A
#
# COMPACT_ATOMS: atom_id res chain seq x y z
N MET A 1 -19.43 -9.16 -26.08
CA MET A 1 -18.69 -8.38 -25.05
C MET A 1 -17.30 -8.13 -25.60
N LYS A 2 -16.79 -6.90 -25.58
CA LYS A 2 -15.43 -6.61 -26.07
C LYS A 2 -14.39 -7.20 -25.10
N ASP A 3 -13.40 -7.88 -25.66
CA ASP A 3 -12.32 -8.55 -24.92
C ASP A 3 -11.57 -7.58 -23.99
N GLU A 4 -11.19 -8.09 -22.81
CA GLU A 4 -10.48 -7.38 -21.75
C GLU A 4 -9.10 -6.87 -22.18
N THR A 5 -8.62 -7.30 -23.35
CA THR A 5 -7.36 -6.89 -24.01
C THR A 5 -7.53 -5.73 -25.00
N SER A 6 -8.74 -5.17 -25.15
CA SER A 6 -8.96 -4.00 -25.99
C SER A 6 -8.22 -2.80 -25.40
N ASN A 7 -7.28 -2.19 -26.15
CA ASN A 7 -6.56 -0.93 -25.85
C ASN A 7 -7.50 0.31 -25.77
N SER A 8 -8.72 0.14 -25.29
CA SER A 8 -9.68 1.22 -25.10
C SER A 8 -9.47 1.85 -23.74
N TRP A 9 -9.29 3.17 -23.72
CA TRP A 9 -9.25 3.98 -22.51
C TRP A 9 -10.44 3.71 -21.57
N PHE A 10 -11.61 3.42 -22.12
CA PHE A 10 -12.80 3.06 -21.35
C PHE A 10 -12.64 1.76 -20.55
N THR A 11 -12.02 0.74 -21.14
CA THR A 11 -11.72 -0.53 -20.46
C THR A 11 -10.78 -0.30 -19.28
N HIS A 12 -9.74 0.53 -19.46
CA HIS A 12 -8.82 0.89 -18.39
C HIS A 12 -9.50 1.62 -17.24
N ILE A 13 -10.38 2.60 -17.53
CA ILE A 13 -11.16 3.29 -16.50
C ILE A 13 -12.01 2.29 -15.73
N ARG A 14 -12.72 1.39 -16.43
CA ARG A 14 -13.56 0.38 -15.79
C ARG A 14 -12.74 -0.50 -14.85
N ILE A 15 -11.57 -0.97 -15.29
CA ILE A 15 -10.67 -1.80 -14.48
C ILE A 15 -10.21 -1.04 -13.23
N ILE A 16 -9.82 0.23 -13.36
CA ILE A 16 -9.36 1.05 -12.23
C ILE A 16 -10.48 1.27 -11.22
N LEU A 17 -11.67 1.67 -11.69
CA LEU A 17 -12.83 1.89 -10.83
C LEU A 17 -13.20 0.60 -10.08
N GLN A 18 -13.21 -0.53 -10.78
CA GLN A 18 -13.49 -1.82 -10.18
C GLN A 18 -12.42 -2.24 -9.17
N LYS A 19 -11.13 -2.07 -9.49
CA LYS A 19 -10.01 -2.43 -8.60
C LYS A 19 -10.11 -1.74 -7.23
N TYR A 20 -10.44 -0.45 -7.23
CA TYR A 20 -10.55 0.34 -6.01
C TYR A 20 -11.98 0.39 -5.44
N SER A 21 -12.90 -0.43 -5.95
CA SER A 21 -14.32 -0.44 -5.53
C SER A 21 -14.96 0.97 -5.57
N LEU A 22 -14.61 1.75 -6.58
CA LEU A 22 -15.14 3.09 -6.83
C LEU A 22 -16.45 3.04 -7.63
N PRO A 23 -17.29 4.08 -7.56
CA PRO A 23 -18.51 4.18 -8.37
C PRO A 23 -18.21 4.02 -9.85
N THR A 24 -19.15 3.43 -10.58
CA THR A 24 -19.01 3.23 -12.02
C THR A 24 -18.97 4.56 -12.76
N ALA A 25 -18.36 4.58 -13.96
CA ALA A 25 -18.31 5.80 -14.77
C ALA A 25 -19.70 6.39 -15.05
N PHE A 26 -20.73 5.54 -15.16
CA PHE A 26 -22.11 5.96 -15.36
C PHE A 26 -22.68 6.67 -14.12
N GLU A 27 -22.45 6.12 -12.93
CA GLU A 27 -22.88 6.75 -11.67
C GLU A 27 -22.19 8.10 -11.44
N ILE A 28 -20.90 8.21 -11.78
CA ILE A 28 -20.14 9.46 -11.70
C ILE A 28 -20.71 10.50 -12.66
N MET A 29 -21.13 10.12 -13.86
CA MET A 29 -21.73 11.04 -14.83
C MET A 29 -23.13 11.51 -14.40
N ASN A 30 -23.93 10.62 -13.80
CA ASN A 30 -25.29 10.95 -13.35
C ASN A 30 -25.30 11.84 -12.12
N ASN A 31 -24.34 11.67 -11.21
CA ASN A 31 -24.20 12.50 -10.02
C ASN A 31 -22.74 12.93 -9.84
N PRO A 32 -22.30 13.98 -10.56
CA PRO A 32 -20.90 14.39 -10.56
C PRO A 32 -20.50 14.97 -9.20
N PRO A 33 -19.56 14.32 -8.48
CA PRO A 33 -19.04 14.87 -7.24
C PRO A 33 -18.22 16.14 -7.51
N SER A 34 -18.11 17.01 -6.51
CA SER A 34 -17.16 18.12 -6.59
C SER A 34 -15.73 17.59 -6.70
N LYS A 35 -14.86 18.30 -7.44
CA LYS A 35 -13.46 17.90 -7.66
C LYS A 35 -12.74 17.55 -6.34
N THR A 36 -12.97 18.33 -5.30
CA THR A 36 -12.35 18.16 -3.98
C THR A 36 -12.86 16.91 -3.27
N LEU A 37 -14.18 16.68 -3.29
CA LEU A 37 -14.80 15.50 -2.71
C LEU A 37 -14.34 14.23 -3.44
N TRP A 38 -14.32 14.28 -4.77
CA TRP A 38 -13.90 13.17 -5.61
C TRP A 38 -12.46 12.76 -5.34
N LYS A 39 -11.55 13.74 -5.27
CA LYS A 39 -10.15 13.47 -4.92
C LYS A 39 -10.03 12.79 -3.56
N LYS A 40 -10.77 13.28 -2.55
CA LYS A 40 -10.77 12.68 -1.21
C LYS A 40 -11.31 11.24 -1.22
N GLN A 41 -12.35 10.97 -2.01
CA GLN A 41 -12.91 9.62 -2.16
C GLN A 41 -11.92 8.67 -2.83
N ILE A 42 -11.27 9.10 -3.91
CA ILE A 42 -10.22 8.32 -4.58
C ILE A 42 -9.08 8.02 -3.63
N ASP A 43 -8.54 9.05 -2.96
CA ASP A 43 -7.43 8.87 -2.02
C ASP A 43 -7.82 7.89 -0.90
N SER A 44 -9.05 7.98 -0.38
CA SER A 44 -9.55 7.06 0.64
C SER A 44 -9.65 5.62 0.13
N ALA A 45 -10.17 5.43 -1.09
CA ALA A 45 -10.36 4.11 -1.69
C ALA A 45 -9.02 3.43 -2.00
N ILE A 46 -8.05 4.17 -2.54
CA ILE A 46 -6.70 3.67 -2.81
C ILE A 46 -6.02 3.24 -1.51
N ASN A 47 -6.06 4.10 -0.48
CA ASN A 47 -5.43 3.80 0.80
C ASN A 47 -6.05 2.56 1.45
N LYS A 48 -7.38 2.44 1.44
CA LYS A 48 -8.11 1.29 1.97
C LYS A 48 -7.72 0.00 1.25
N TYR A 49 -7.72 0.01 -0.09
CA TYR A 49 -7.35 -1.15 -0.89
C TYR A 49 -5.95 -1.67 -0.53
N TRP A 50 -4.96 -0.76 -0.43
CA TRP A 50 -3.60 -1.15 -0.10
C TRP A 50 -3.45 -1.58 1.36
N GLU A 51 -4.18 -0.96 2.29
CA GLU A 51 -4.17 -1.36 3.69
C GLU A 51 -4.70 -2.80 3.85
N GLU A 52 -5.81 -3.13 3.19
CA GLU A 52 -6.37 -4.48 3.17
C GLU A 52 -5.40 -5.48 2.50
N SER A 53 -4.89 -5.14 1.31
CA SER A 53 -3.93 -6.00 0.59
C SER A 53 -2.66 -6.27 1.40
N TRP A 54 -2.12 -5.27 2.12
CA TRP A 54 -0.93 -5.45 2.94
C TRP A 54 -1.21 -6.24 4.21
N ARG A 55 -2.37 -6.04 4.82
CA ARG A 55 -2.81 -6.81 5.99
C ARG A 55 -2.86 -8.30 5.63
N ASP A 56 -3.49 -8.64 4.51
CA ASP A 56 -3.57 -10.01 4.01
C ASP A 56 -2.19 -10.60 3.74
N GLU A 57 -1.29 -9.85 3.10
CA GLU A 57 0.09 -10.28 2.85
C GLU A 57 0.90 -10.49 4.14
N ILE A 58 0.70 -9.65 5.15
CA ILE A 58 1.41 -9.72 6.43
C ILE A 58 0.94 -10.93 7.22
N GLU A 59 -0.36 -11.21 7.25
CA GLU A 59 -0.90 -12.42 7.88
C GLU A 59 -0.32 -13.70 7.27
N GLN A 60 -0.03 -13.69 5.97
CA GLN A 60 0.62 -14.81 5.28
C GLN A 60 2.12 -14.94 5.59
N LYS A 61 2.79 -13.85 6.02
CA LYS A 61 4.24 -13.80 6.23
C LYS A 61 4.59 -13.88 7.72
N LYS A 62 4.90 -15.10 8.20
CA LYS A 62 5.34 -15.36 9.58
C LYS A 62 6.55 -14.53 10.03
N SER A 63 7.42 -14.12 9.11
CA SER A 63 8.55 -13.23 9.40
C SER A 63 8.11 -11.84 9.86
N LEU A 64 6.98 -11.34 9.36
CA LEU A 64 6.47 -10.00 9.69
C LEU A 64 5.72 -9.94 11.03
N LYS A 65 5.87 -10.96 11.90
CA LYS A 65 5.19 -11.06 13.20
C LYS A 65 5.39 -9.84 14.10
N TYR A 66 6.52 -9.16 14.01
CA TYR A 66 6.85 -8.00 14.85
C TYR A 66 6.57 -6.65 14.18
N LEU A 67 6.07 -6.65 12.94
CA LEU A 67 5.72 -5.43 12.23
C LEU A 67 4.36 -4.93 12.72
N ASN A 68 4.35 -3.80 13.42
CA ASN A 68 3.10 -3.21 13.91
C ASN A 68 2.32 -2.56 12.75
N LEU A 69 1.17 -3.15 12.41
CA LEU A 69 0.27 -2.69 11.34
C LEU A 69 -0.31 -1.30 11.59
N GLN A 70 -0.40 -0.86 12.85
CA GLN A 70 -0.99 0.44 13.19
C GLN A 70 -0.15 1.64 12.69
N GLU A 71 1.13 1.43 12.38
CA GLU A 71 2.01 2.47 11.83
C GLU A 71 2.08 2.47 10.29
N LEU A 72 1.45 1.50 9.60
CA LEU A 72 1.37 1.47 8.13
C LEU A 72 0.27 2.39 7.62
N ALA A 73 0.38 3.68 7.92
CA ALA A 73 -0.39 4.69 7.20
C ALA A 73 0.17 4.76 5.77
N THR A 74 -0.58 4.29 4.77
CA THR A 74 -0.23 4.34 3.33
C THR A 74 0.24 5.73 2.86
N LYS A 75 -0.14 6.80 3.58
CA LYS A 75 0.27 8.19 3.32
C LYS A 75 1.71 8.51 3.69
N HIS A 76 2.33 7.78 4.63
CA HIS A 76 3.64 8.13 5.15
C HIS A 76 4.56 6.90 5.22
N PRO A 77 5.83 7.04 4.81
CA PRO A 77 6.79 5.97 4.99
C PRO A 77 6.97 5.67 6.48
N HIS A 78 7.21 4.40 6.80
CA HIS A 78 7.49 3.97 8.17
C HIS A 78 8.62 4.81 8.79
N ASN A 79 8.55 5.06 10.09
CA ASN A 79 9.46 5.95 10.81
C ASN A 79 10.95 5.64 10.59
N ILE A 80 11.30 4.34 10.42
CA ILE A 80 12.67 3.89 10.12
C ILE A 80 13.20 4.42 8.79
N LEU A 81 12.34 4.59 7.79
CA LEU A 81 12.67 5.07 6.44
C LEU A 81 12.63 6.60 6.37
N LYS A 82 11.80 7.23 7.20
CA LYS A 82 11.71 8.70 7.29
C LYS A 82 13.01 9.34 7.74
N THR A 83 13.79 8.65 8.58
CA THR A 83 15.09 9.14 9.08
C THR A 83 16.25 8.90 8.13
N THR A 84 16.05 8.17 7.04
CA THR A 84 17.13 7.78 6.13
C THR A 84 17.43 8.91 5.15
N GLN A 85 18.54 9.61 5.35
CA GLN A 85 19.10 10.51 4.33
C GLN A 85 19.84 9.70 3.26
N ASN A 86 20.25 10.36 2.16
CA ASN A 86 21.00 9.72 1.07
C ASN A 86 22.47 9.46 1.46
N ASN A 87 22.67 8.75 2.56
CA ASN A 87 23.95 8.40 3.17
C ASN A 87 23.99 6.89 3.41
N ILE A 88 25.05 6.23 2.94
CA ILE A 88 25.24 4.78 3.04
C ILE A 88 25.10 4.27 4.49
N ARG A 89 25.57 5.04 5.48
CA ARG A 89 25.48 4.65 6.89
C ARG A 89 24.05 4.62 7.41
N ASP A 90 23.21 5.57 6.98
CA ASP A 90 21.82 5.65 7.41
C ASP A 90 20.97 4.58 6.74
N ILE A 91 21.28 4.28 5.48
CA ILE A 91 20.69 3.16 4.74
C ILE A 91 21.01 1.85 5.47
N SER A 92 22.28 1.61 5.80
CA SER A 92 22.70 0.39 6.53
C SER A 92 21.99 0.22 7.88
N LYS A 93 21.87 1.30 8.67
CA LYS A 93 21.13 1.27 9.94
C LYS A 93 19.64 0.99 9.74
N ALA A 94 19.02 1.58 8.71
CA ALA A 94 17.61 1.35 8.39
C ALA A 94 17.38 -0.11 7.97
N THR A 95 18.29 -0.70 7.20
CA THR A 95 18.25 -2.11 6.80
C THR A 95 18.30 -3.05 8.01
N ILE A 96 19.18 -2.80 8.99
CA ILE A 96 19.24 -3.60 10.22
C ILE A 96 17.93 -3.48 11.01
N LYS A 97 17.39 -2.27 11.16
CA LYS A 97 16.09 -2.06 11.83
C LYS A 97 14.95 -2.77 11.10
N ALA A 98 14.94 -2.75 9.77
CA ALA A 98 13.98 -3.48 8.97
C ALA A 98 14.09 -4.99 9.24
N HIS A 99 15.29 -5.56 9.20
CA HIS A 99 15.49 -6.98 9.49
C HIS A 99 15.03 -7.38 10.90
N LEU A 100 15.19 -6.50 11.88
CA LEU A 100 14.72 -6.72 13.25
C LEU A 100 13.18 -6.74 13.31
N LEU A 101 12.52 -5.77 12.67
CA LEU A 101 11.05 -5.70 12.58
C LEU A 101 10.46 -6.88 11.82
N THR A 102 11.17 -7.40 10.82
CA THR A 102 10.77 -8.58 10.07
C THR A 102 11.27 -9.89 10.68
N GLY A 103 11.81 -9.87 11.91
CA GLY A 103 12.28 -11.08 12.60
C GLY A 103 13.36 -11.89 11.84
N THR A 104 13.94 -11.32 10.78
CA THR A 104 14.96 -11.96 9.93
C THR A 104 16.38 -11.64 10.39
N TYR A 105 16.53 -10.74 11.36
CA TYR A 105 17.81 -10.44 11.97
C TYR A 105 18.21 -11.55 12.94
N THR A 106 19.18 -12.39 12.55
CA THR A 106 19.72 -13.43 13.42
C THR A 106 20.57 -12.80 14.52
N LEU A 107 20.02 -12.66 15.71
CA LEU A 107 20.79 -12.27 16.90
C LEU A 107 21.71 -13.44 17.27
N GLN A 108 23.01 -13.18 17.41
CA GLN A 108 23.99 -14.22 17.78
C GLN A 108 23.70 -14.90 19.13
N ALA A 109 22.78 -14.36 19.93
CA ALA A 109 22.32 -14.93 21.20
C ALA A 109 21.42 -16.18 21.05
N ASP A 110 20.87 -16.46 19.86
CA ASP A 110 20.07 -17.68 19.58
C ASP A 110 20.91 -18.91 19.23
N ARG A 111 22.25 -18.83 19.35
CA ARG A 111 23.12 -20.00 19.34
C ARG A 111 23.07 -20.67 20.72
N LYS A 112 22.12 -21.59 20.92
CA LYS A 112 22.25 -22.68 21.89
C LYS A 112 22.40 -23.99 21.15
#